data_AF-A0A2E8WJR3-F1
#
_entry.id   AF-A0A2E8WJR3-F1
#
_cell.length_a   1.000
_cell.length_b   1.000
_cell.length_c   1.000
_cell.angle_alpha   90.00
_cell.angle_beta   90.00
_cell.angle_gamma   90.00
#
_symmetry.space_group_name_H-M   'P 1'
#
loop_
_entity.id
_entity.type
_entity.pdbx_description
1 polymer ?
#
loop_
_entity_poly.entity_id
_entity_poly.type
_entity_poly.pdbx_seq_one_letter_code
_entity_poly.pdbx_strand_id
1 'polypeptide(L)'
;MRRLEQYLMDLLLKRDRIIKLHDRIDNLLENAIRNYADAGADATMFPEDWGTQNVTLISPELWHEEFYPRFERLCALAHDRDLFVFVHSFGKIEPIVPDLIETGIDLLQSDQPDLHGIDALAAYQENDNITFWCPIDIQTTLQTKDRAVI
;
A
#
# COMPACT_ATOMS: atom_id res chain seq x y z
N MET A 1 -17.78 -10.03 -6.06
CA MET A 1 -16.33 -9.82 -6.23
C MET A 1 -15.75 -10.95 -7.07
N ARG A 2 -14.70 -10.67 -7.87
CA ARG A 2 -13.95 -11.66 -8.63
C ARG A 2 -13.03 -12.44 -7.67
N ARG A 3 -12.77 -13.73 -7.93
CA ARG A 3 -11.78 -14.48 -7.16
C ARG A 3 -10.37 -13.97 -7.46
N LEU A 4 -9.48 -13.99 -6.48
CA LEU A 4 -8.14 -13.42 -6.59
C LEU A 4 -7.34 -14.08 -7.72
N GLU A 5 -7.34 -15.40 -7.80
CA GLU A 5 -6.62 -16.14 -8.83
C GLU A 5 -7.08 -15.78 -10.26
N GLN A 6 -8.38 -15.54 -10.44
CA GLN A 6 -8.91 -15.11 -11.74
C GLN A 6 -8.53 -13.66 -12.04
N TYR A 7 -8.49 -12.80 -11.02
CA TYR A 7 -8.06 -11.42 -11.18
C TYR A 7 -6.59 -11.35 -11.58
N LEU A 8 -5.72 -12.10 -10.91
CA LEU A 8 -4.29 -12.16 -11.22
C LEU A 8 -4.02 -12.69 -12.63
N MET A 9 -4.77 -13.68 -13.09
CA MET A 9 -4.69 -14.12 -14.50
C MET A 9 -5.20 -13.05 -15.47
N ASP A 10 -6.30 -12.38 -15.14
CA ASP A 10 -6.90 -11.38 -16.02
C ASP A 10 -6.04 -10.10 -16.15
N LEU A 11 -5.22 -9.77 -15.14
CA LEU A 11 -4.22 -8.69 -15.24
C LEU A 11 -3.32 -8.88 -16.46
N LEU A 12 -2.96 -10.13 -16.76
CA LEU A 12 -2.11 -10.49 -17.90
C LEU A 12 -2.92 -10.79 -19.17
N LEU A 13 -4.03 -11.52 -19.04
CA LEU A 13 -4.75 -12.09 -20.18
C LEU A 13 -5.90 -11.22 -20.71
N LYS A 14 -6.36 -10.25 -19.92
CA LYS A 14 -7.54 -9.42 -20.17
C LYS A 14 -7.31 -7.95 -19.77
N ARG A 15 -6.10 -7.42 -20.02
CA ARG A 15 -5.64 -6.09 -19.57
C ARG A 15 -6.64 -4.96 -19.86
N ASP A 16 -7.19 -4.87 -21.07
CA ASP A 16 -8.21 -3.85 -21.41
C ASP A 16 -9.45 -3.87 -20.52
N ARG A 17 -9.87 -5.06 -20.07
CA ARG A 17 -11.04 -5.20 -19.17
C ARG A 17 -10.67 -4.85 -17.75
N ILE A 18 -9.45 -5.16 -17.33
CA ILE A 18 -8.94 -4.85 -16.00
C ILE A 18 -8.70 -3.35 -15.85
N ILE A 19 -8.08 -2.69 -16.83
CA ILE A 19 -7.91 -1.23 -16.84
C ILE A 19 -9.27 -0.53 -16.68
N LYS A 20 -10.28 -0.92 -17.48
CA LYS A 20 -11.64 -0.36 -17.34
C LYS A 20 -12.30 -0.63 -15.99
N LEU A 21 -11.94 -1.74 -15.34
CA LEU A 21 -12.43 -2.05 -14.00
C LEU A 21 -11.72 -1.17 -12.97
N HIS A 22 -10.40 -1.07 -13.02
CA HIS A 22 -9.60 -0.22 -12.15
C HIS A 22 -10.01 1.24 -12.30
N ASP A 23 -10.21 1.76 -13.51
CA ASP A 23 -10.65 3.15 -13.71
C ASP A 23 -11.98 3.43 -12.97
N ARG A 24 -12.89 2.45 -12.92
CA ARG A 24 -14.13 2.58 -12.15
C ARG A 24 -13.89 2.53 -10.65
N ILE A 25 -12.98 1.69 -10.19
CA ILE A 25 -12.59 1.61 -8.78
C ILE A 25 -11.92 2.92 -8.36
N ASP A 26 -10.97 3.42 -9.14
CA ASP A 26 -10.30 4.68 -8.86
C ASP A 26 -11.31 5.83 -8.76
N ASN A 27 -12.29 5.91 -9.67
CA ASN A 27 -13.35 6.92 -9.55
C ASN A 27 -14.15 6.81 -8.23
N LEU A 28 -14.34 5.59 -7.71
CA LEU A 28 -14.98 5.39 -6.41
C LEU A 28 -14.06 5.82 -5.26
N LEU A 29 -12.76 5.49 -5.34
CA LEU A 29 -11.76 5.89 -4.36
C LEU A 29 -11.57 7.41 -4.33
N GLU A 30 -11.51 8.07 -5.49
CA GLU A 30 -11.44 9.52 -5.59
C GLU A 30 -12.65 10.19 -4.92
N ASN A 31 -13.85 9.66 -5.15
CA ASN A 31 -15.05 10.16 -4.46
C ASN A 31 -14.98 9.91 -2.94
N ALA A 32 -14.45 8.77 -2.50
CA ALA A 32 -14.28 8.48 -1.08
C ALA A 32 -13.29 9.46 -0.42
N ILE A 33 -12.14 9.73 -1.06
CA ILE A 33 -11.15 10.72 -0.61
C ILE A 33 -11.80 12.09 -0.45
N ARG A 34 -12.57 12.54 -1.45
CA ARG A 34 -13.31 13.82 -1.37
C ARG A 34 -14.29 13.85 -0.20
N ASN A 35 -15.04 12.78 0.00
CA ASN A 35 -15.99 12.69 1.11
C ASN A 35 -15.31 12.66 2.48
N TYR A 36 -14.14 12.02 2.60
CA TYR A 36 -13.36 12.02 3.85
C TYR A 36 -12.85 13.43 4.17
N ALA A 37 -12.33 14.14 3.17
CA ALA A 37 -11.94 15.54 3.32
C ALA A 37 -13.12 16.42 3.73
N ASP A 38 -14.26 16.31 3.04
CA ASP A 38 -15.46 17.09 3.34
C ASP A 38 -16.05 16.77 4.73
N ALA A 39 -15.77 15.57 5.27
CA ALA A 39 -16.12 15.17 6.62
C ALA A 39 -15.12 15.66 7.70
N GLY A 40 -14.01 16.29 7.30
CA GLY A 40 -12.98 16.80 8.20
C GLY A 40 -12.01 15.72 8.72
N ALA A 41 -11.78 14.65 7.95
CA ALA A 41 -10.70 13.71 8.24
C ALA A 41 -9.33 14.37 8.04
N ASP A 42 -8.31 13.90 8.76
CA ASP A 42 -6.91 14.33 8.58
C ASP A 42 -6.14 13.46 7.58
N ALA A 43 -6.62 12.24 7.33
CA ALA A 43 -5.96 11.27 6.47
C ALA A 43 -6.94 10.31 5.79
N THR A 44 -6.50 9.74 4.67
CA THR A 44 -7.11 8.58 4.02
C THR A 44 -6.17 7.38 4.11
N MET A 45 -6.71 6.17 4.09
CA MET A 45 -5.92 4.94 4.17
C MET A 45 -6.31 3.96 3.07
N PHE A 46 -5.31 3.38 2.40
CA PHE A 46 -5.44 2.28 1.45
C PHE A 46 -4.93 0.98 2.08
N PRO A 47 -5.83 0.12 2.60
CA PRO A 47 -5.47 -1.18 3.14
C PRO A 47 -5.38 -2.22 2.02
N GLU A 48 -4.22 -2.33 1.38
CA GLU A 48 -4.00 -3.17 0.20
C GLU A 48 -2.77 -4.08 0.37
N ASP A 49 -3.00 -5.39 0.37
CA ASP A 49 -1.93 -6.37 0.56
C ASP A 49 -1.22 -6.71 -0.74
N TRP A 50 0.05 -6.31 -0.84
CA TRP A 50 0.89 -6.53 -2.01
C TRP A 50 1.90 -7.65 -1.85
N GLY A 51 2.04 -8.22 -0.66
CA GLY A 51 3.07 -9.20 -0.34
C GLY A 51 2.53 -10.59 -0.03
N THR A 52 3.36 -11.58 -0.29
CA THR A 52 3.29 -12.91 0.33
C THR A 52 4.36 -13.00 1.42
N GLN A 53 4.53 -14.17 2.04
CA GLN A 53 5.62 -14.35 3.01
C GLN A 53 7.02 -14.23 2.40
N ASN A 54 7.18 -14.35 1.07
CA ASN A 54 8.50 -14.44 0.44
C ASN A 54 8.74 -13.44 -0.69
N VAL A 55 7.69 -12.97 -1.35
CA VAL A 55 7.74 -12.13 -2.55
C VAL A 55 6.48 -11.28 -2.68
N THR A 56 6.51 -10.27 -3.53
CA THR A 56 5.31 -9.52 -3.94
C THR A 56 4.29 -10.43 -4.66
N LEU A 57 3.00 -10.09 -4.56
CA LEU A 57 1.88 -10.86 -5.13
C LEU A 57 1.89 -10.87 -6.67
N ILE A 58 2.39 -9.79 -7.26
CA ILE A 58 2.66 -9.63 -8.69
C ILE A 58 4.11 -9.16 -8.88
N SER A 59 4.63 -9.21 -10.11
CA SER A 59 5.97 -8.69 -10.38
C SER A 59 6.02 -7.17 -10.10
N PRO A 60 7.12 -6.64 -9.54
CA PRO A 60 7.28 -5.20 -9.34
C PRO A 60 7.09 -4.38 -10.61
N GLU A 61 7.57 -4.89 -11.75
CA GLU A 61 7.38 -4.27 -13.08
C GLU A 61 5.89 -4.14 -13.44
N LEU A 62 5.09 -5.20 -13.22
CA LEU A 62 3.65 -5.13 -13.49
C LEU A 62 2.95 -4.19 -12.49
N TRP A 63 3.42 -4.16 -11.23
CA TRP A 63 2.92 -3.24 -10.23
C TRP A 63 3.15 -1.79 -10.67
N HIS A 64 4.38 -1.48 -11.09
CA HIS A 64 4.76 -0.17 -11.61
C HIS A 64 3.93 0.23 -12.83
N GLU A 65 3.76 -0.67 -13.81
CA GLU A 65 3.01 -0.33 -15.02
C GLU A 65 1.51 -0.05 -14.78
N GLU A 66 0.87 -0.76 -13.83
CA GLU A 66 -0.59 -0.72 -13.67
C GLU A 66 -1.06 0.06 -12.45
N PHE A 67 -0.34 0.01 -11.34
CA PHE A 67 -0.80 0.54 -10.05
C PHE A 67 -0.07 1.81 -9.64
N TYR A 68 1.22 1.97 -9.93
CA TYR A 68 1.95 3.21 -9.68
C TYR A 68 1.19 4.46 -10.15
N PRO A 69 0.76 4.59 -11.43
CA PRO A 69 0.09 5.82 -11.90
C PRO A 69 -1.28 6.03 -11.24
N ARG A 70 -1.89 4.98 -10.67
CA ARG A 70 -3.16 5.07 -9.95
C ARG A 70 -2.93 5.57 -8.54
N PHE A 71 -1.94 5.02 -7.84
CA PHE A 71 -1.53 5.51 -6.52
C PHE A 71 -1.08 6.97 -6.60
N GLU A 72 -0.24 7.34 -7.57
CA GLU A 72 0.20 8.72 -7.77
C GLU A 72 -0.99 9.68 -7.93
N ARG A 73 -1.98 9.30 -8.75
CA ARG A 73 -3.20 10.12 -8.95
C ARG A 73 -4.04 10.24 -7.67
N LEU A 74 -4.19 9.15 -6.91
CA LEU A 74 -4.97 9.13 -5.67
C LEU A 74 -4.27 9.92 -4.56
N CYS A 75 -2.95 9.79 -4.44
CA CYS A 75 -2.14 10.55 -3.49
C CYS A 75 -2.21 12.04 -3.79
N ALA A 76 -1.99 12.43 -5.05
CA ALA A 76 -2.10 13.83 -5.47
C ALA A 76 -3.48 14.42 -5.14
N LEU A 77 -4.56 13.68 -5.38
CA LEU A 77 -5.91 14.13 -5.03
C LEU A 77 -6.09 14.29 -3.50
N ALA A 78 -5.57 13.37 -2.71
CA ALA A 78 -5.66 13.46 -1.25
C ALA A 78 -4.92 14.69 -0.72
N HIS A 79 -3.70 14.92 -1.23
CA HIS A 79 -2.89 16.09 -0.88
C HIS A 79 -3.54 17.41 -1.32
N ASP A 80 -4.17 17.45 -2.50
CA ASP A 80 -4.98 18.61 -2.96
C ASP A 80 -6.17 18.93 -2.03
N ARG A 81 -6.52 17.99 -1.15
CA ARG A 81 -7.59 18.12 -0.15
C ARG A 81 -7.05 18.19 1.29
N ASP A 82 -5.76 18.47 1.45
CA ASP A 82 -5.07 18.57 2.74
C ASP A 82 -5.14 17.27 3.60
N LEU A 83 -5.29 16.11 2.95
CA LEU A 83 -5.28 14.80 3.61
C LEU A 83 -3.91 14.14 3.52
N PHE A 84 -3.44 13.54 4.62
CA PHE A 84 -2.34 12.58 4.57
C PHE A 84 -2.78 11.24 3.96
N VAL A 85 -1.86 10.51 3.35
CA VAL A 85 -2.09 9.23 2.68
C VAL A 85 -1.36 8.10 3.39
N PHE A 86 -2.13 7.20 3.97
CA PHE A 86 -1.59 6.00 4.61
C PHE A 86 -1.78 4.79 3.69
N VAL A 87 -0.76 3.95 3.57
CA VAL A 87 -0.86 2.64 2.92
C VAL A 87 -0.58 1.57 3.95
N HIS A 88 -1.44 0.57 4.01
CA HIS A 88 -1.15 -0.68 4.70
C HIS A 88 -0.93 -1.78 3.67
N SER A 89 0.07 -2.62 3.93
CA SER A 89 0.31 -3.81 3.13
C SER A 89 0.99 -4.90 3.96
N PHE A 90 0.42 -6.10 3.91
CA PHE A 90 1.03 -7.30 4.45
C PHE A 90 2.04 -7.96 3.50
N GLY A 91 2.95 -8.73 4.11
CA GLY A 91 3.91 -9.57 3.40
C GLY A 91 5.12 -8.79 2.89
N LYS A 92 5.97 -9.48 2.13
CA LYS A 92 7.26 -8.98 1.67
C LYS A 92 7.08 -8.06 0.46
N ILE A 93 7.19 -6.75 0.70
CA ILE A 93 6.94 -5.73 -0.33
C ILE A 93 8.13 -4.81 -0.60
N GLU A 94 9.30 -5.06 0.01
CA GLU A 94 10.53 -4.27 -0.19
C GLU A 94 10.78 -3.86 -1.66
N PRO A 95 10.58 -4.74 -2.68
CA PRO A 95 10.84 -4.37 -4.06
C PRO A 95 9.96 -3.25 -4.63
N ILE A 96 8.81 -2.93 -4.02
CA ILE A 96 7.89 -1.87 -4.46
C ILE A 96 7.81 -0.70 -3.46
N VAL A 97 8.53 -0.76 -2.33
CA VAL A 97 8.56 0.34 -1.35
C VAL A 97 9.07 1.66 -1.97
N PRO A 98 10.14 1.68 -2.79
CA PRO A 98 10.58 2.93 -3.43
C PRO A 98 9.49 3.56 -4.29
N ASP A 99 8.84 2.76 -5.12
CA ASP A 99 7.75 3.20 -5.99
C ASP A 99 6.56 3.73 -5.18
N LEU A 100 6.17 3.04 -4.09
CA LEU A 100 5.12 3.50 -3.19
C LEU A 100 5.45 4.88 -2.59
N ILE A 101 6.67 5.09 -2.11
CA ILE A 101 7.13 6.38 -1.59
C ILE A 101 7.05 7.46 -2.67
N GLU A 102 7.53 7.16 -3.88
CA GLU A 102 7.53 8.09 -5.01
C GLU A 102 6.09 8.51 -5.41
N THR A 103 5.10 7.64 -5.25
CA THR A 103 3.69 8.02 -5.48
C THR A 103 3.14 9.09 -4.53
N GLY A 104 3.84 9.39 -3.43
CA GLY A 104 3.44 10.41 -2.46
C GLY A 104 2.67 9.87 -1.26
N ILE A 105 2.93 8.64 -0.82
CA ILE A 105 2.37 8.17 0.45
C ILE A 105 3.09 8.88 1.62
N ASP A 106 2.36 9.20 2.67
CA ASP A 106 2.92 9.84 3.89
C ASP A 106 3.30 8.82 4.95
N LEU A 107 2.63 7.65 4.94
CA LEU A 107 2.86 6.59 5.91
C LEU A 107 2.71 5.21 5.29
N LEU A 108 3.71 4.36 5.48
CA LEU A 108 3.63 2.93 5.20
C LEU A 108 3.47 2.15 6.52
N GLN A 109 2.35 1.44 6.64
CA GLN A 109 2.04 0.57 7.76
C GLN A 109 2.39 -0.87 7.38
N SER A 110 3.17 -1.54 8.23
CA SER A 110 3.45 -2.97 8.10
C SER A 110 3.39 -3.67 9.46
N ASP A 111 2.44 -4.59 9.59
CA ASP A 111 2.26 -5.44 10.78
C ASP A 111 3.29 -6.57 10.91
N GLN A 112 4.18 -6.73 9.92
CA GLN A 112 5.29 -7.69 9.90
C GLN A 112 6.61 -6.96 9.57
N PRO A 113 7.07 -6.03 10.43
CA PRO A 113 8.26 -5.24 10.13
C PRO A 113 9.53 -6.08 10.08
N ASP A 114 9.58 -7.21 10.78
CA ASP A 114 10.74 -8.12 10.78
C ASP A 114 11.00 -8.71 9.38
N LEU A 115 9.98 -8.79 8.53
CA LEU A 115 10.07 -9.30 7.17
C LEU A 115 10.84 -8.36 6.23
N HIS A 116 10.88 -7.07 6.57
CA HIS A 116 11.54 -6.00 5.81
C HIS A 116 12.86 -5.58 6.45
N GLY A 117 13.00 -5.79 7.76
CA GLY A 117 14.09 -5.24 8.55
C GLY A 117 13.86 -3.75 8.84
N ILE A 118 13.75 -3.41 10.13
CA ILE A 118 13.46 -2.05 10.60
C ILE A 118 14.51 -1.05 10.09
N ASP A 119 15.79 -1.42 10.11
CA ASP A 119 16.88 -0.55 9.64
C ASP A 119 16.78 -0.25 8.13
N ALA A 120 16.33 -1.22 7.33
CA ALA A 120 16.16 -1.03 5.90
C ALA A 120 14.99 -0.07 5.60
N LEU A 121 13.88 -0.18 6.35
CA LEU A 121 12.79 0.77 6.26
C LEU A 121 13.25 2.18 6.71
N ALA A 122 13.93 2.27 7.84
CA ALA A 122 14.42 3.55 8.37
C ALA A 122 15.36 4.29 7.39
N ALA A 123 16.15 3.57 6.59
CA ALA A 123 17.07 4.16 5.61
C ALA A 123 16.35 5.03 4.55
N TYR A 124 15.09 4.74 4.21
CA TYR A 124 14.32 5.59 3.29
C TYR A 124 14.07 7.00 3.86
N GLN A 125 13.99 7.14 5.18
CA GLN A 125 13.78 8.44 5.84
C GLN A 125 15.00 9.38 5.74
N GLU A 126 16.15 8.89 5.26
CA GLU A 126 17.32 9.73 5.00
C GLU A 126 17.12 10.67 3.80
N ASN A 127 16.29 10.26 2.83
CA ASN A 127 16.09 10.98 1.57
C ASN A 127 14.64 11.38 1.32
N ASP A 128 13.69 10.68 1.92
CA ASP A 128 12.27 10.83 1.66
C ASP A 128 11.49 11.24 2.93
N ASN A 129 10.42 12.01 2.75
CA ASN A 129 9.53 12.40 3.85
C ASN A 129 8.45 11.34 4.08
N ILE A 130 8.87 10.17 4.57
CA ILE A 130 8.01 9.01 4.81
C ILE A 130 7.98 8.64 6.29
N THR A 131 6.81 8.22 6.78
CA THR A 131 6.64 7.61 8.11
C THR A 131 6.44 6.11 8.00
N PHE A 132 7.04 5.33 8.90
CA PHE A 132 6.76 3.90 9.02
C PHE A 132 5.98 3.61 10.29
N TRP A 133 4.79 3.03 10.15
CA TRP A 133 4.02 2.49 11.26
C TRP A 133 4.25 0.98 11.35
N CYS A 134 5.25 0.62 12.16
CA CYS A 134 5.69 -0.74 12.39
C CYS A 134 5.36 -1.17 13.83
N PRO A 135 4.16 -1.72 14.11
CA PRO A 135 3.88 -2.34 15.39
C PRO A 135 4.76 -3.59 15.59
N ILE A 136 4.71 -4.18 16.78
CA ILE A 136 5.36 -5.46 17.06
C ILE A 136 4.88 -6.52 16.07
N ASP A 137 5.81 -7.34 15.55
CA ASP A 137 5.48 -8.35 14.54
C ASP A 137 4.34 -9.26 15.02
N ILE A 138 3.23 -9.22 14.27
CA ILE A 138 1.99 -9.87 14.68
C ILE A 138 2.03 -11.39 14.51
N GLN A 139 2.96 -11.92 13.72
CA GLN A 139 3.04 -13.35 13.42
C GLN A 139 4.08 -14.07 14.28
N THR A 140 5.23 -13.44 14.51
CA THR A 140 6.35 -14.08 15.21
C THR A 140 6.39 -13.72 16.69
N THR A 141 6.15 -12.45 17.02
CA THR A 141 6.31 -11.94 18.39
C THR A 141 4.98 -11.88 19.14
N LEU A 142 3.96 -11.24 18.59
CA LEU A 142 2.67 -11.08 19.28
C LEU A 142 1.98 -12.43 19.57
N GLN A 143 2.17 -13.42 18.69
CA GLN A 143 1.60 -14.77 18.87
C GLN A 143 2.20 -15.53 20.07
N THR A 144 3.41 -15.16 20.53
CA THR A 144 4.04 -15.79 21.70
C THR A 144 3.24 -15.53 22.99
N LYS A 145 2.53 -14.39 23.04
CA LYS A 145 1.84 -13.86 24.24
C LYS A 145 2.79 -13.65 25.43
N ASP A 146 4.09 -13.61 25.19
CA ASP A 146 5.09 -13.35 26.21
C ASP A 146 5.33 -11.85 26.33
N ARG A 147 4.89 -11.29 27.47
CA ARG A 147 5.01 -9.86 27.78
C ARG A 147 6.46 -9.40 27.93
N ALA A 148 7.44 -10.30 28.03
CA ALA A 148 8.84 -9.92 28.05
C ALA A 148 9.35 -9.48 26.67
N VAL A 149 8.72 -9.93 25.59
CA VAL A 149 9.11 -9.65 24.20
C VAL A 149 8.06 -8.82 23.43
N ILE A 150 6.91 -8.54 24.04
CA ILE A 150 5.86 -7.62 23.59
C ILE A 150 5.94 -6.32 24.39
#